data_AF-A0A6A1WT33-F1
#
_entry.id   AF-A0A6A1WT33-F1
#
_cell.length_a   1.000
_cell.length_b   1.000
_cell.length_c   1.000
_cell.angle_alpha   90.00
_cell.angle_beta   90.00
_cell.angle_gamma   90.00
#
_symmetry.space_group_name_H-M   'P 1'
#
loop_
_entity.id
_entity.type
_entity.pdbx_description
1 polymer ?
#
loop_
_entity_poly.entity_id
_entity_poly.type
_entity_poly.pdbx_seq_one_letter_code
_entity_poly.pdbx_strand_id
1 'polypeptide(L)'
;MDMDARRWRTALSEAADCKDWIVESVAEGDTESKLISDIVEEVMFTCSSFPKAFETLPPFSKIPSNCWNYDAFLSFRGKDTGKTFTDHLNSALRHAGISTFLADDKLTRGENISTGLNNAIRGSSVSIVVFSKGYASSKWCLDEIAEIMQCMENRGHSFLPIFFNVSPSDVCNQTGAFAKAFARHKRSLRQKG
;
A
#
# COMPACT_ATOMS: atom_id res chain seq x y z
N MET A 1 -5.24 0.47 -26.94
CA MET A 1 -4.32 0.82 -25.84
C MET A 1 -4.54 -0.23 -24.76
N ASP A 2 -3.48 -0.82 -24.23
CA ASP A 2 -3.56 -1.90 -23.24
C ASP A 2 -4.35 -1.45 -22.00
N MET A 3 -5.40 -2.19 -21.64
CA MET A 3 -6.35 -1.85 -20.57
C MET A 3 -5.67 -1.87 -19.20
N ASP A 4 -4.76 -2.83 -18.97
CA ASP A 4 -4.03 -2.95 -17.70
C ASP A 4 -3.09 -1.75 -17.51
N ALA A 5 -2.36 -1.37 -18.56
CA ALA A 5 -1.46 -0.23 -18.51
C ALA A 5 -2.19 1.13 -18.37
N ARG A 6 -3.49 1.22 -18.65
CA ARG A 6 -4.31 2.38 -18.32
C ARG A 6 -4.66 2.37 -16.84
N ARG A 7 -5.24 1.26 -16.37
CA ARG A 7 -5.61 1.02 -14.97
C ARG A 7 -4.46 1.33 -14.02
N TRP A 8 -3.27 0.81 -14.29
CA TRP A 8 -2.09 1.03 -13.45
C TRP A 8 -1.63 2.50 -13.42
N ARG A 9 -1.72 3.23 -14.54
CA ARG A 9 -1.32 4.65 -14.57
C ARG A 9 -2.27 5.49 -13.74
N THR A 10 -3.58 5.30 -13.93
CA THR A 10 -4.62 5.99 -13.17
C THR A 10 -4.42 5.77 -11.67
N ALA A 11 -4.27 4.51 -11.25
CA ALA A 11 -4.07 4.19 -9.83
C ALA A 11 -2.80 4.82 -9.23
N LEU A 12 -1.68 4.86 -9.97
CA LEU A 12 -0.46 5.52 -9.49
C LEU A 12 -0.60 7.03 -9.40
N SER A 13 -1.31 7.65 -10.35
CA SER A 13 -1.58 9.09 -10.32
C SER A 13 -2.47 9.47 -9.14
N GLU A 14 -3.55 8.72 -8.91
CA GLU A 14 -4.46 8.92 -7.77
C GLU A 14 -3.75 8.70 -6.44
N ALA A 15 -2.99 7.60 -6.32
CA ALA A 15 -2.23 7.29 -5.11
C ALA A 15 -1.22 8.39 -4.75
N ALA A 16 -0.58 8.99 -5.75
CA ALA A 16 0.42 10.04 -5.53
C ALA A 16 -0.19 11.44 -5.37
N ASP A 17 -1.43 11.67 -5.80
CA ASP A 17 -2.17 12.92 -5.59
C ASP A 17 -3.03 12.89 -4.31
N CYS A 18 -3.00 11.79 -3.55
CA CYS A 18 -3.64 11.67 -2.24
C CYS A 18 -2.92 12.58 -1.22
N LYS A 19 -3.26 13.87 -1.24
CA LYS A 19 -2.58 14.97 -0.54
C LYS A 19 -2.69 14.93 0.98
N ASP A 20 -3.58 14.11 1.53
CA ASP A 20 -3.90 14.13 2.95
C ASP A 20 -2.98 13.24 3.81
N TRP A 21 -2.10 12.43 3.20
CA TRP A 21 -1.31 11.40 3.92
C TRP A 21 0.12 11.21 3.38
N ILE A 22 0.76 12.28 2.92
CA ILE A 22 2.12 12.16 2.38
C ILE A 22 3.14 12.09 3.52
N VAL A 23 3.66 10.89 3.80
CA VAL A 23 4.91 10.74 4.55
C VAL A 23 6.05 10.80 3.53
N GLU A 24 6.57 12.00 3.29
CA GLU A 24 7.77 12.17 2.47
C GLU A 24 8.96 11.52 3.18
N SER A 25 9.80 10.80 2.43
CA SER A 25 11.00 10.20 3.02
C SER A 25 11.89 11.30 3.57
N VAL A 26 12.10 11.25 4.89
CA VAL A 26 13.28 11.72 5.62
C VAL A 26 13.80 13.09 5.15
N ALA A 27 13.40 14.15 5.84
CA ALA A 27 14.10 15.43 5.76
C ALA A 27 15.61 15.22 6.00
N GLU A 28 16.47 15.99 5.32
CA GLU A 28 17.93 15.92 5.50
C GLU A 28 18.30 15.96 6.99
N GLY A 29 18.71 14.81 7.54
CA GLY A 29 19.12 14.66 8.95
C GLY A 29 18.29 13.69 9.80
N ASP A 30 17.10 13.27 9.35
CA ASP A 30 16.30 12.29 10.10
C ASP A 30 16.79 10.84 9.88
N THR A 31 16.59 9.99 10.89
CA THR A 31 16.99 8.57 10.83
C THR A 31 15.82 7.69 10.39
N GLU A 32 16.12 6.55 9.77
CA GLU A 32 15.10 5.55 9.38
C GLU A 32 14.18 5.17 10.55
N SER A 33 14.72 5.06 11.77
CA SER A 33 13.95 4.73 12.98
C SER A 33 12.90 5.77 13.33
N LYS A 34 13.19 7.06 13.12
CA LYS A 34 12.23 8.14 13.41
C LYS A 34 11.06 8.09 12.43
N LEU A 35 11.36 7.95 11.13
CA LEU A 35 10.34 7.77 10.10
C LEU A 35 9.42 6.56 10.40
N ILE A 36 10.01 5.43 10.82
CA ILE A 36 9.22 4.25 11.22
C ILE A 36 8.34 4.56 12.43
N SER A 37 8.84 5.29 13.43
CA SER A 37 8.05 5.71 14.59
C SER A 37 6.85 6.56 14.18
N ASP A 38 7.08 7.57 13.33
CA ASP A 38 6.04 8.48 12.84
C ASP A 38 4.95 7.70 12.07
N ILE A 39 5.36 6.75 11.22
CA ILE A 39 4.41 5.87 10.50
C ILE A 39 3.60 5.02 11.47
N VAL A 40 4.23 4.42 12.49
CA VAL A 40 3.52 3.56 13.45
C VAL A 40 2.49 4.37 14.24
N GLU A 41 2.86 5.57 14.69
CA GLU A 41 1.95 6.47 15.40
C GLU A 41 0.76 6.89 14.51
N GLU A 42 1.04 7.20 13.24
CA GLU A 42 0.00 7.55 12.27
C GLU A 42 -0.98 6.41 12.01
N VAL A 43 -0.46 5.20 11.79
CA VAL A 43 -1.31 4.01 11.59
C VAL A 43 -2.13 3.72 12.85
N MET A 44 -1.55 3.88 14.03
CA MET A 44 -2.25 3.69 15.30
C MET A 44 -3.39 4.72 15.48
N PHE A 45 -3.13 5.99 15.17
CA PHE A 45 -4.13 7.05 15.21
C PHE A 45 -5.25 6.80 14.20
N THR A 46 -4.90 6.43 12.98
CA THR A 46 -5.85 6.08 11.91
C THR A 46 -6.75 4.92 12.33
N CYS A 47 -6.18 3.82 12.85
CA CYS A 47 -6.95 2.67 13.31
C CYS A 47 -7.88 3.00 14.49
N SER A 48 -7.51 3.97 15.33
CA SER A 48 -8.29 4.40 16.49
C SER A 48 -9.39 5.43 16.17
N SER A 49 -9.26 6.14 15.05
CA SER A 49 -10.14 7.26 14.66
C SER A 49 -11.30 6.85 13.76
N PHE A 50 -11.27 5.66 13.14
CA PHE A 50 -12.45 5.08 12.48
C PHE A 50 -13.50 4.68 13.52
N PRO A 51 -14.80 4.84 13.23
CA PRO A 51 -15.72 5.25 14.26
C PRO A 51 -15.92 4.20 15.36
N LYS A 52 -15.64 4.65 16.58
CA LYS A 52 -16.49 4.45 17.76
C LYS A 52 -17.96 4.89 17.57
N ALA A 53 -18.45 5.12 16.34
CA ALA A 53 -19.87 5.40 16.07
C ALA A 53 -20.79 4.20 16.34
N PHE A 54 -20.24 3.07 16.80
CA PHE A 54 -21.00 1.96 17.34
C PHE A 54 -21.02 1.89 18.89
N GLU A 55 -20.31 2.79 19.60
CA GLU A 55 -20.24 2.80 21.07
C GLU A 55 -21.43 3.49 21.77
N THR A 56 -22.41 4.05 21.03
CA THR A 56 -23.62 4.64 21.62
C THR A 56 -24.81 3.66 21.75
N LEU A 57 -24.61 2.37 21.49
CA LEU A 57 -25.66 1.36 21.65
C LEU A 57 -25.65 0.70 23.04
N PRO A 58 -26.82 0.26 23.54
CA PRO A 58 -26.97 -0.25 24.90
C PRO A 58 -26.11 -1.50 25.16
N PRO A 59 -25.82 -1.84 26.43
CA PRO A 59 -24.81 -2.85 26.83
C PRO A 59 -25.09 -4.31 26.39
N PHE A 60 -26.08 -4.57 25.54
CA PHE A 60 -26.51 -5.91 25.14
C PHE A 60 -26.72 -6.12 23.63
N SER A 61 -26.36 -5.16 22.79
CA SER A 61 -26.24 -5.40 21.34
C SER A 61 -24.79 -5.74 21.00
N LYS A 62 -24.57 -6.94 20.42
CA LYS A 62 -23.28 -7.39 19.88
C LYS A 62 -22.54 -6.20 19.24
N ILE A 63 -21.41 -5.82 19.80
CA ILE A 63 -20.44 -4.93 19.15
C ILE A 63 -20.22 -5.55 17.76
N PRO A 64 -20.42 -4.82 16.64
CA PRO A 64 -19.91 -5.30 15.38
C PRO A 64 -18.41 -5.32 15.57
N SER A 65 -17.88 -6.53 15.77
CA SER A 65 -16.46 -6.79 15.65
C SER A 65 -15.96 -6.05 14.44
N ASN A 66 -15.04 -5.10 14.61
CA ASN A 66 -14.46 -4.34 13.52
C ASN A 66 -14.09 -5.35 12.41
N CYS A 67 -14.77 -5.30 11.26
CA CYS A 67 -14.87 -6.42 10.31
C CYS A 67 -13.60 -6.66 9.48
N TRP A 68 -12.46 -6.17 9.95
CA TRP A 68 -11.16 -6.25 9.29
C TRP A 68 -10.43 -7.49 9.79
N ASN A 69 -9.82 -8.24 8.87
CA ASN A 69 -8.97 -9.38 9.19
C ASN A 69 -7.56 -8.93 9.64
N TYR A 70 -7.15 -7.73 9.23
CA TYR A 70 -5.86 -7.12 9.57
C TYR A 70 -6.04 -5.62 9.81
N ASP A 71 -5.16 -5.01 10.60
CA ASP A 71 -5.15 -3.56 10.80
C ASP A 71 -4.46 -2.87 9.60
N ALA A 72 -3.38 -3.45 9.08
CA ALA A 72 -2.65 -2.85 7.96
C ALA A 72 -2.28 -3.86 6.88
N PHE A 73 -2.46 -3.47 5.63
CA PHE A 73 -1.93 -4.14 4.44
C PHE A 73 -0.67 -3.41 3.97
N LEU A 74 0.46 -4.11 3.86
CA LEU A 74 1.73 -3.53 3.41
C LEU A 74 2.03 -4.00 1.97
N SER A 75 1.96 -3.07 1.01
CA SER A 75 2.43 -3.29 -0.38
C SER A 75 3.80 -2.66 -0.58
N PHE A 76 4.71 -3.42 -1.19
CA PHE A 76 6.08 -2.99 -1.41
C PHE A 76 6.74 -3.81 -2.50
N ARG A 77 7.88 -3.34 -2.99
CA ARG A 77 8.73 -4.13 -3.87
C ARG A 77 9.71 -4.96 -3.04
N GLY A 78 9.47 -6.27 -2.95
CA GLY A 78 10.30 -7.18 -2.14
C GLY A 78 11.78 -7.25 -2.54
N LYS A 79 12.13 -6.85 -3.76
CA LYS A 79 13.54 -6.71 -4.18
C LYS A 79 14.22 -5.44 -3.67
N ASP A 80 13.46 -4.37 -3.43
CA ASP A 80 14.00 -3.04 -3.14
C ASP A 80 14.08 -2.81 -1.62
N THR A 81 13.01 -3.13 -0.88
CA THR A 81 12.87 -2.76 0.54
C THR A 81 12.57 -3.93 1.47
N GLY A 82 12.39 -5.15 0.93
CA GLY A 82 11.84 -6.28 1.69
C GLY A 82 12.72 -6.87 2.80
N LYS A 83 14.03 -6.59 2.80
CA LYS A 83 14.97 -7.01 3.88
C LYS A 83 15.61 -5.83 4.61
N THR A 84 15.06 -4.63 4.39
CA THR A 84 15.59 -3.38 4.93
C THR A 84 14.41 -2.62 5.53
N PHE A 85 14.07 -1.46 4.98
CA PHE A 85 13.03 -0.57 5.49
C PHE A 85 11.68 -1.27 5.77
N THR A 86 11.18 -2.09 4.83
CA THR A 86 9.86 -2.72 5.01
C THR A 86 9.87 -3.78 6.11
N ASP A 87 10.98 -4.49 6.31
CA ASP A 87 11.10 -5.48 7.37
C ASP A 87 11.11 -4.80 8.75
N HIS A 88 11.87 -3.71 8.88
CA HIS A 88 11.90 -2.89 10.09
C HIS A 88 10.53 -2.26 10.39
N LEU A 89 9.86 -1.70 9.38
CA LEU A 89 8.51 -1.13 9.51
C LEU A 89 7.50 -2.20 9.96
N ASN A 90 7.49 -3.36 9.30
CA ASN A 90 6.59 -4.45 9.65
C ASN A 90 6.84 -4.97 11.09
N SER A 91 8.11 -5.07 11.49
CA SER A 91 8.48 -5.41 12.86
C SER A 91 7.97 -4.38 13.86
N ALA A 92 8.16 -3.08 13.60
CA ALA A 92 7.72 -2.01 14.49
C ALA A 92 6.19 -1.95 14.64
N LEU A 93 5.44 -2.07 13.54
CA LEU A 93 3.97 -2.14 13.56
C LEU A 93 3.49 -3.31 14.43
N ARG A 94 4.08 -4.50 14.26
CA ARG A 94 3.73 -5.68 15.06
C ARG A 94 4.09 -5.54 16.54
N HIS A 95 5.22 -4.91 16.86
CA HIS A 95 5.58 -4.60 18.25
C HIS A 95 4.60 -3.61 18.89
N ALA A 96 4.02 -2.71 18.11
CA ALA A 96 2.97 -1.80 18.54
C ALA A 96 1.56 -2.43 18.61
N GLY A 97 1.44 -3.74 18.35
CA GLY A 97 0.17 -4.47 18.40
C GLY A 97 -0.68 -4.38 17.12
N ILE A 98 -0.16 -3.81 16.04
CA ILE A 98 -0.85 -3.65 14.76
C ILE A 98 -0.67 -4.94 13.94
N SER A 99 -1.79 -5.61 13.63
CA SER A 99 -1.80 -6.81 12.80
C SER A 99 -1.58 -6.45 11.33
N THR A 100 -0.51 -6.97 10.74
CA THR A 100 -0.10 -6.67 9.36
C THR A 100 -0.25 -7.85 8.41
N PHE A 101 -0.73 -7.58 7.19
CA PHE A 101 -0.58 -8.48 6.04
C PHE A 101 0.55 -7.96 5.14
N LEU A 102 1.56 -8.80 4.88
CA LEU A 102 2.73 -8.43 4.09
C LEU A 102 2.58 -8.95 2.65
N ALA A 103 2.39 -8.06 1.68
CA ALA A 103 2.30 -8.41 0.28
C ALA A 103 3.70 -8.52 -0.34
N ASP A 104 4.40 -9.62 -0.04
CA ASP A 104 5.68 -9.93 -0.68
C ASP A 104 5.43 -10.52 -2.08
N ASP A 105 5.89 -9.80 -3.11
CA ASP A 105 5.82 -10.21 -4.50
C ASP A 105 6.64 -11.48 -4.84
N LYS A 106 7.48 -11.97 -3.91
CA LYS A 106 8.18 -13.25 -4.01
C LYS A 106 7.36 -14.43 -3.45
N LEU A 107 6.48 -14.18 -2.48
CA LEU A 107 5.70 -15.22 -1.79
C LEU A 107 4.32 -15.47 -2.44
N THR A 108 3.85 -14.55 -3.29
CA THR A 108 2.48 -14.52 -3.84
C THR A 108 2.31 -15.17 -5.24
N ARG A 109 3.24 -16.03 -5.69
CA ARG A 109 3.12 -16.73 -6.99
C ARG A 109 2.07 -17.84 -6.97
N GLY A 110 0.84 -17.53 -7.40
CA GLY A 110 -0.22 -18.53 -7.67
C GLY A 110 -1.56 -17.91 -8.11
N GLU A 111 -2.33 -18.58 -8.97
CA GLU A 111 -3.62 -18.08 -9.51
C GLU A 111 -4.74 -18.01 -8.45
N ASN A 112 -4.72 -18.89 -7.44
CA ASN A 112 -5.64 -18.85 -6.29
C ASN A 112 -5.29 -17.77 -5.26
N ILE A 113 -4.17 -17.05 -5.45
CA ILE A 113 -3.67 -16.05 -4.51
C ILE A 113 -4.23 -14.67 -4.84
N SER A 114 -4.69 -14.40 -6.07
CA SER A 114 -5.28 -13.08 -6.41
C SER A 114 -6.57 -12.81 -5.64
N THR A 115 -7.40 -13.83 -5.42
CA THR A 115 -8.58 -13.75 -4.56
C THR A 115 -8.20 -13.55 -3.09
N GLY A 116 -7.17 -14.25 -2.61
CA GLY A 116 -6.66 -14.08 -1.24
C GLY A 116 -6.08 -12.69 -1.00
N LEU A 117 -5.35 -12.13 -1.97
CA LEU A 117 -4.75 -10.81 -1.92
C LEU A 117 -5.81 -9.70 -1.97
N ASN A 118 -6.79 -9.81 -2.86
CA ASN A 118 -7.92 -8.90 -2.92
C ASN A 118 -8.76 -8.93 -1.64
N ASN A 119 -8.90 -10.10 -1.01
CA ASN A 119 -9.57 -10.24 0.29
C ASN A 119 -8.73 -9.66 1.44
N ALA A 120 -7.41 -9.76 1.37
CA ALA A 120 -6.52 -9.13 2.34
C ALA A 120 -6.60 -7.60 2.25
N ILE A 121 -6.50 -7.04 1.02
CA ILE A 121 -6.70 -5.61 0.77
C ILE A 121 -8.06 -5.16 1.28
N ARG A 122 -9.15 -5.82 0.87
CA ARG A 122 -10.52 -5.49 1.32
C ARG A 122 -10.79 -5.76 2.80
N GLY A 123 -9.92 -6.54 3.44
CA GLY A 123 -10.02 -6.96 4.83
C GLY A 123 -9.04 -6.23 5.73
N SER A 124 -8.37 -5.18 5.25
CA SER A 124 -7.51 -4.31 6.06
C SER A 124 -8.11 -2.93 6.24
N SER A 125 -7.97 -2.32 7.43
CA SER A 125 -8.45 -0.96 7.66
C SER A 125 -7.55 0.09 7.01
N VAL A 126 -6.24 -0.16 6.94
CA VAL A 126 -5.24 0.72 6.31
C VAL A 126 -4.45 -0.03 5.25
N SER A 127 -4.17 0.61 4.11
CA SER A 127 -3.13 0.16 3.17
C SER A 127 -1.94 1.10 3.19
N ILE A 128 -0.78 0.55 3.56
CA ILE A 128 0.51 1.21 3.53
C ILE A 128 1.25 0.78 2.27
N VAL A 129 1.63 1.72 1.43
CA VAL A 129 2.31 1.42 0.15
C VAL A 129 3.66 2.09 0.08
N VAL A 130 4.72 1.26 0.01
CA VAL A 130 6.11 1.72 -0.10
C VAL A 130 6.50 1.82 -1.58
N PHE A 131 6.32 3.00 -2.15
CA PHE A 131 6.81 3.32 -3.48
C PHE A 131 8.33 3.39 -3.49
N SER A 132 8.94 2.60 -4.34
CA SER A 132 10.40 2.51 -4.54
C SER A 132 10.72 2.53 -6.03
N LYS A 133 11.99 2.74 -6.39
CA LYS A 133 12.41 2.87 -7.81
C LYS A 133 11.98 1.67 -8.68
N GLY A 134 11.93 0.48 -8.10
CA GLY A 134 11.54 -0.76 -8.75
C GLY A 134 10.07 -1.13 -8.57
N TYR A 135 9.22 -0.34 -7.89
CA TYR A 135 7.83 -0.71 -7.62
C TYR A 135 7.06 -1.09 -8.90
N ALA A 136 7.01 -0.17 -9.87
CA ALA A 136 6.33 -0.40 -11.15
C ALA A 136 6.99 -1.49 -12.03
N SER A 137 8.14 -2.04 -11.64
CA SER A 137 8.76 -3.16 -12.35
C SER A 137 7.97 -4.46 -12.21
N SER A 138 7.20 -4.60 -11.12
CA SER A 138 6.40 -5.77 -10.80
C SER A 138 4.96 -5.55 -11.23
N LYS A 139 4.41 -6.46 -12.04
CA LYS A 139 2.98 -6.39 -12.40
C LYS A 139 2.09 -6.58 -11.17
N TRP A 140 2.51 -7.44 -10.24
CA TRP A 140 1.81 -7.67 -8.98
C TRP A 140 1.68 -6.38 -8.16
N CYS A 141 2.76 -5.64 -7.95
CA CYS A 141 2.68 -4.35 -7.24
C CYS A 141 1.75 -3.36 -7.96
N LEU A 142 1.72 -3.38 -9.30
CA LEU A 142 0.83 -2.53 -10.08
C LEU A 142 -0.65 -2.96 -9.99
N ASP A 143 -0.91 -4.26 -9.90
CA ASP A 143 -2.26 -4.80 -9.69
C ASP A 143 -2.75 -4.51 -8.26
N GLU A 144 -1.87 -4.63 -7.25
CA GLU A 144 -2.14 -4.29 -5.85
C GLU A 144 -2.58 -2.83 -5.70
N ILE A 145 -1.78 -1.87 -6.20
CA ILE A 145 -2.14 -0.45 -6.06
C ILE A 145 -3.45 -0.12 -6.77
N ALA A 146 -3.73 -0.76 -7.90
CA ALA A 146 -4.97 -0.55 -8.61
C ALA A 146 -6.19 -1.17 -7.91
N GLU A 147 -6.01 -2.24 -7.14
CA GLU A 147 -7.07 -2.78 -6.28
C GLU A 147 -7.27 -1.92 -5.03
N ILE A 148 -6.19 -1.43 -4.41
CA ILE A 148 -6.24 -0.56 -3.24
C ILE A 148 -7.01 0.73 -3.55
N MET A 149 -6.68 1.42 -4.65
CA MET A 149 -7.38 2.65 -5.05
C MET A 149 -8.87 2.39 -5.30
N GLN A 150 -9.21 1.28 -5.94
CA GLN A 150 -10.61 0.89 -6.12
C GLN A 150 -11.33 0.59 -4.78
N CYS A 151 -10.62 0.06 -3.78
CA CYS A 151 -11.20 -0.21 -2.46
C CYS A 151 -11.39 1.07 -1.63
N MET A 152 -10.47 2.04 -1.75
CA MET A 152 -10.54 3.36 -1.12
C MET A 152 -11.84 4.08 -1.43
N GLU A 153 -12.22 4.16 -2.70
CA GLU A 153 -13.44 4.86 -3.14
C GLU A 153 -14.73 4.28 -2.52
N ASN A 154 -14.72 3.02 -2.11
CA ASN A 154 -15.95 2.27 -1.82
C ASN A 154 -16.16 1.92 -0.33
N ARG A 155 -15.14 2.03 0.53
CA ARG A 155 -15.19 1.41 1.89
C ARG A 155 -14.68 2.26 3.05
N GLY A 156 -14.26 3.51 2.82
CA GLY A 156 -13.61 4.30 3.89
C GLY A 156 -12.30 3.65 4.33
N HIS A 157 -11.60 3.03 3.39
CA HIS A 157 -10.30 2.39 3.60
C HIS A 157 -9.22 3.49 3.62
N SER A 158 -8.36 3.54 4.64
CA SER A 158 -7.29 4.55 4.69
C SER A 158 -6.07 4.15 3.86
N PHE A 159 -5.45 5.10 3.18
CA PHE A 159 -4.28 4.87 2.35
C PHE A 159 -3.12 5.75 2.79
N LEU A 160 -1.97 5.10 3.02
CA LEU A 160 -0.74 5.75 3.47
C LEU A 160 0.40 5.48 2.47
N PRO A 161 0.68 6.41 1.55
CA PRO A 161 1.81 6.32 0.64
C PRO A 161 3.13 6.69 1.33
N ILE A 162 4.16 5.86 1.14
CA ILE A 162 5.54 6.11 1.55
C ILE A 162 6.42 6.18 0.31
N PHE A 163 7.10 7.31 0.10
CA PHE A 163 7.94 7.53 -1.08
C PHE A 163 9.42 7.25 -0.78
N PHE A 164 9.81 5.98 -0.82
CA PHE A 164 11.17 5.56 -0.46
C PHE A 164 12.18 5.80 -1.59
N ASN A 165 13.00 6.84 -1.46
CA ASN A 165 14.04 7.22 -2.43
C ASN A 165 13.49 7.47 -3.86
N VAL A 166 12.25 7.94 -3.94
CA VAL A 166 11.55 8.34 -5.17
C VAL A 166 10.76 9.62 -4.91
N SER A 167 10.60 10.47 -5.92
CA SER A 167 9.75 11.65 -5.78
C SER A 167 8.27 11.28 -5.98
N PRO A 168 7.33 11.90 -5.24
CA PRO A 168 5.89 11.74 -5.51
C PRO A 168 5.53 12.09 -6.96
N SER A 169 6.18 13.12 -7.52
CA SER A 169 6.00 13.52 -8.92
C SER A 169 6.36 12.40 -9.91
N ASP A 170 7.44 11.64 -9.65
CA ASP A 170 7.81 10.50 -10.49
C ASP A 170 6.78 9.38 -10.46
N VAL A 171 6.13 9.16 -9.32
CA VAL A 171 5.04 8.19 -9.17
C VAL A 171 3.78 8.70 -9.89
N CYS A 172 3.41 9.96 -9.63
CA CYS A 172 2.20 10.62 -10.13
C CYS A 172 2.20 10.77 -11.65
N ASN A 173 3.32 11.19 -12.23
CA ASN A 173 3.47 11.42 -13.67
C ASN A 173 4.08 10.20 -14.40
N GLN A 174 4.37 9.12 -13.66
CA GLN A 174 5.07 7.93 -14.12
C GLN A 174 6.34 8.26 -14.92
N THR A 175 7.17 9.18 -14.42
CA THR A 175 8.46 9.57 -15.02
C THR A 175 9.63 8.73 -14.47
N GLY A 176 10.85 9.02 -14.91
CA GLY A 176 12.07 8.38 -14.39
C GLY A 176 12.05 6.84 -14.47
N ALA A 177 12.12 6.19 -13.30
CA ALA A 177 12.14 4.73 -13.20
C ALA A 177 10.79 4.10 -13.57
N PHE A 178 9.66 4.76 -13.27
CA PHE A 178 8.32 4.30 -13.60
C PHE A 178 8.10 4.28 -15.11
N ALA A 179 8.52 5.34 -15.83
CA ALA A 179 8.47 5.38 -17.29
C ALA A 179 9.19 4.18 -17.94
N LYS A 180 10.42 3.88 -17.45
CA LYS A 180 11.22 2.74 -17.93
C LYS A 180 10.50 1.40 -17.68
N ALA A 181 9.85 1.25 -16.53
CA ALA A 181 9.09 0.05 -16.20
C ALA A 181 7.89 -0.15 -17.14
N PHE A 182 7.08 0.89 -17.37
CA PHE A 182 5.95 0.82 -18.31
C PHE A 182 6.39 0.53 -19.75
N ALA A 183 7.52 1.10 -20.19
CA ALA A 183 8.08 0.79 -21.50
C ALA A 183 8.44 -0.71 -21.63
N ARG A 184 8.97 -1.33 -20.56
CA ARG A 184 9.28 -2.76 -20.54
C ARG A 184 8.01 -3.63 -20.58
N HIS A 185 6.98 -3.30 -19.81
CA HIS A 185 5.71 -4.02 -19.83
C HIS A 185 5.09 -4.04 -21.23
N LYS A 186 5.11 -2.89 -21.92
CA LYS A 186 4.60 -2.77 -23.30
C LYS A 186 5.38 -3.65 -24.30
N ARG A 187 6.69 -3.81 -24.13
CA ARG A 187 7.51 -4.71 -24.98
C ARG A 187 7.21 -6.18 -24.71
N SER A 188 7.07 -6.57 -23.44
CA SER A 188 6.77 -7.96 -23.05
C SER A 188 5.41 -8.42 -23.55
N LEU A 189 4.42 -7.53 -23.61
CA LEU A 189 3.09 -7.84 -24.14
C LEU A 189 3.07 -8.01 -25.66
N ARG A 190 3.92 -7.25 -26.38
CA ARG A 190 4.09 -7.38 -27.84
C ARG A 190 4.79 -8.66 -28.29
N GLN A 191 5.50 -9.34 -27.40
CA GLN A 191 6.19 -10.60 -27.70
C GLN A 191 5.33 -11.83 -27.37
N LYS A 192 4.15 -11.64 -26.77
CA LYS A 192 3.23 -12.71 -26.35
C LYS A 192 1.95 -12.79 -27.20
N GLY A 193 1.81 -11.95 -28.22
CA GLY A 193 0.72 -11.98 -29.20
C GLY A 193 1.29 -12.18 -30.60
#